data_AF-A0A285V0C6-F1
#
_entry.id   AF-A0A285V0C6-F1
#
_cell.length_a   1.000
_cell.length_b   1.000
_cell.length_c   1.000
_cell.angle_alpha   90.00
_cell.angle_beta   90.00
_cell.angle_gamma   90.00
#
_symmetry.space_group_name_H-M   'P 1'
#
loop_
_entity.id
_entity.type
_entity.pdbx_description
1 polymer ?
#
loop_
_entity_poly.entity_id
_entity_poly.type
_entity_poly.pdbx_seq_one_letter_code
_entity_poly.pdbx_strand_id
1 'polypeptide(L)'
;MTVTIPARPDFRPTEQEDCPVIRVTRLNGEQFALNPDLIERVEAHPDTVVFLLEGTRYVVTESVDTVMRDIREYRAGILATSYEMDRGEYRSHRAEALPVGDSSVVPFPVREER
;
A
#
# COMPACT_ATOMS: atom_id res chain seq x y z
N MET A 1 -27.89 -15.03 -15.29
CA MET A 1 -26.59 -15.72 -15.24
C MET A 1 -25.83 -15.13 -14.07
N THR A 2 -25.93 -15.76 -12.90
CA THR A 2 -25.38 -15.22 -11.64
C THR A 2 -23.90 -15.57 -11.59
N VAL A 3 -23.03 -14.56 -11.55
CA VAL A 3 -21.59 -14.77 -11.44
C VAL A 3 -21.26 -15.00 -9.97
N THR A 4 -21.05 -16.26 -9.59
CA THR A 4 -20.53 -16.65 -8.28
C THR A 4 -19.04 -16.29 -8.24
N ILE A 5 -18.68 -15.22 -7.54
CA ILE A 5 -17.28 -14.86 -7.27
C ILE A 5 -16.86 -15.65 -6.02
N PRO A 6 -15.91 -16.59 -6.10
CA PRO A 6 -15.43 -17.29 -4.91
C PRO A 6 -14.73 -16.30 -3.98
N ALA A 7 -15.09 -16.33 -2.70
CA ALA A 7 -14.41 -15.59 -1.64
C ALA A 7 -12.92 -15.96 -1.64
N ARG A 8 -12.07 -14.94 -1.72
CA ARG A 8 -10.61 -15.06 -1.71
C ARG A 8 -10.14 -15.49 -0.32
N PRO A 9 -9.00 -16.20 -0.21
CA PRO A 9 -8.50 -16.70 1.06
C PRO A 9 -8.28 -15.55 2.05
N ASP A 10 -8.62 -15.81 3.31
CA ASP A 10 -8.42 -14.91 4.45
C ASP A 10 -6.95 -14.47 4.54
N PHE A 11 -6.65 -13.32 3.92
CA PHE A 11 -5.38 -12.64 4.08
C PHE A 11 -5.42 -11.94 5.44
N ARG A 12 -4.68 -12.48 6.42
CA ARG A 12 -4.39 -11.74 7.65
C ARG A 12 -3.25 -10.79 7.35
N PRO A 13 -3.46 -9.46 7.32
CA PRO A 13 -2.37 -8.52 7.23
C PRO A 13 -1.51 -8.75 8.49
N THR A 14 -0.27 -9.19 8.31
CA THR A 14 0.69 -9.31 9.41
C THR A 14 0.94 -7.93 10.00
N GLU A 15 0.35 -7.65 11.17
CA GLU A 15 0.66 -6.68 12.26
C GLU A 15 1.41 -5.36 11.96
N GLN A 16 1.45 -4.90 10.73
CA GLN A 16 2.01 -3.60 10.38
C GLN A 16 0.92 -2.80 9.71
N GLU A 17 0.15 -2.17 10.62
CA GLU A 17 -0.69 -0.97 10.50
C GLU A 17 -1.20 -0.72 9.09
N ASP A 18 -2.52 -0.80 8.86
CA ASP A 18 -3.29 -0.41 7.66
C ASP A 18 -2.59 0.55 6.67
N CYS A 19 -1.50 0.09 6.07
CA CYS A 19 -0.56 0.96 5.37
C CYS A 19 -0.89 0.79 3.91
N PRO A 20 -1.37 1.86 3.25
CA PRO A 20 -1.93 1.79 1.92
C PRO A 20 -0.80 1.73 0.86
N VAL A 21 0.09 0.75 0.98
CA VAL A 21 1.31 0.62 0.18
C VAL A 21 1.63 -0.86 -0.03
N ILE A 22 2.21 -1.19 -1.18
CA ILE A 22 2.68 -2.54 -1.49
C ILE A 22 4.12 -2.71 -0.98
N ARG A 23 4.50 -3.91 -0.58
CA ARG A 23 5.87 -4.21 -0.15
C ARG A 23 6.62 -4.91 -1.26
N VAL A 24 7.83 -4.44 -1.52
CA VAL A 24 8.70 -4.99 -2.56
C VAL A 24 10.12 -5.11 -2.04
N THR A 25 10.85 -6.09 -2.57
CA THR A 25 12.20 -6.42 -2.13
C THR A 25 13.17 -6.09 -3.26
N ARG A 26 14.17 -5.27 -2.94
CA ARG A 26 15.28 -5.00 -3.87
C ARG A 26 16.13 -6.26 -4.03
N LEU A 27 16.86 -6.34 -5.14
CA LEU A 27 17.90 -7.37 -5.34
C LEU A 27 18.93 -7.45 -4.19
N ASN A 28 19.12 -6.33 -3.48
CA ASN A 28 20.04 -6.23 -2.35
C ASN A 28 19.49 -6.86 -1.05
N GLY A 29 18.26 -7.39 -1.06
CA GLY A 29 17.56 -7.95 0.10
C GLY A 29 16.87 -6.92 1.00
N GLU A 30 17.00 -5.62 0.68
CA GLU A 30 16.31 -4.55 1.38
C GLU A 30 14.83 -4.51 0.97
N GLN A 31 13.93 -4.64 1.96
CA GLN A 31 12.50 -4.49 1.76
C GLN A 31 12.10 -3.03 1.91
N PHE A 32 11.24 -2.55 1.02
CA PHE A 32 10.68 -1.20 1.12
C PHE A 32 9.20 -1.19 0.75
N ALA A 33 8.51 -0.19 1.27
CA ALA A 33 7.13 0.09 0.91
C ALA A 33 7.09 0.99 -0.33
N LEU A 34 6.28 0.61 -1.31
CA LEU A 34 6.08 1.33 -2.55
C LEU A 34 4.60 1.68 -2.70
N ASN A 35 4.31 2.93 -3.05
CA ASN A 35 2.96 3.32 -3.43
C ASN A 35 2.68 2.83 -4.86
N PRO A 36 1.68 1.95 -5.07
CA PRO A 36 1.37 1.43 -6.39
C PRO A 36 0.79 2.48 -7.36
N ASP A 37 0.27 3.61 -6.87
CA ASP A 37 -0.22 4.70 -7.73
C ASP A 37 0.92 5.54 -8.33
N LEU A 38 2.14 5.43 -7.81
CA LEU A 38 3.33 6.08 -8.37
C LEU A 38 4.02 5.25 -9.45
N ILE A 39 3.57 4.01 -9.67
CA ILE A 39 4.14 3.12 -10.66
C ILE A 39 3.67 3.55 -12.04
N GLU A 40 4.61 3.95 -12.88
CA GLU A 40 4.37 4.27 -14.28
C GLU A 40 4.27 3.00 -15.12
N ARG A 41 5.22 2.07 -14.97
CA ARG A 41 5.26 0.79 -15.68
C ARG A 41 6.15 -0.22 -14.96
N VAL A 42 5.93 -1.50 -15.26
CA VAL A 42 6.75 -2.62 -14.76
C VAL A 42 7.22 -3.44 -15.96
N GLU A 43 8.52 -3.67 -16.06
CA GLU A 43 9.12 -4.44 -17.17
C GLU A 43 9.82 -5.70 -16.66
N ALA A 44 9.66 -6.79 -17.40
CA ALA A 44 10.40 -8.04 -17.19
C ALA A 44 11.68 -8.02 -18.04
N HIS A 45 12.78 -7.52 -17.48
CA HIS A 45 14.14 -7.85 -17.93
C HIS A 45 14.64 -9.04 -17.06
N PRO A 46 15.87 -9.61 -17.14
CA PRO A 46 16.18 -10.82 -16.35
C PRO A 46 15.89 -10.64 -14.84
N ASP A 47 15.87 -9.38 -14.38
CA ASP A 47 15.24 -8.92 -13.15
C ASP A 47 14.07 -7.95 -13.47
N THR A 48 13.04 -7.92 -12.63
CA THR A 48 11.89 -7.03 -12.79
C THR A 48 12.28 -5.59 -12.45
N VAL A 49 11.93 -4.64 -13.33
CA VAL A 49 12.20 -3.21 -13.11
C VAL A 49 10.88 -2.46 -13.01
N VAL A 50 10.70 -1.76 -11.90
CA VAL A 50 9.56 -0.86 -11.65
C VAL A 50 10.01 0.56 -11.93
N PHE A 51 9.29 1.24 -12.83
CA PHE A 51 9.50 2.64 -13.17
C PHE A 51 8.47 3.49 -12.44
N LEU A 52 8.93 4.54 -11.77
CA LEU A 52 8.07 5.51 -11.11
C LEU A 52 7.89 6.75 -11.98
N LEU A 53 6.77 7.45 -11.76
CA LEU A 53 6.41 8.69 -12.46
C LEU A 53 7.47 9.81 -12.31
N GLU A 54 8.27 9.77 -11.25
CA GLU A 54 9.35 10.74 -11.00
C GLU A 54 10.64 10.42 -11.78
N GLY A 55 10.65 9.36 -12.61
CA GLY A 55 11.83 8.89 -13.34
C GLY A 55 12.77 8.00 -12.51
N THR A 56 12.47 7.80 -11.22
CA THR A 56 13.16 6.83 -10.37
C THR A 56 12.77 5.40 -10.78
N ARG A 57 13.74 4.48 -10.77
CA ARG A 57 13.50 3.06 -11.08
C ARG A 57 14.06 2.16 -9.99
N TYR A 58 13.33 1.09 -9.70
CA TYR A 58 13.74 0.06 -8.75
C TYR A 58 13.83 -1.28 -9.45
N VAL A 59 14.91 -2.00 -9.16
CA VAL A 59 15.05 -3.39 -9.57
C VAL A 59 14.63 -4.26 -8.41
N VAL A 60 13.59 -5.06 -8.62
CA VAL A 60 12.93 -5.86 -7.59
C VAL A 60 13.05 -7.34 -7.92
N THR A 61 12.98 -8.18 -6.89
CA THR A 61 13.08 -9.64 -7.03
C THR A 61 11.75 -10.28 -7.43
N GLU A 62 10.66 -9.57 -7.19
CA GLU A 62 9.30 -9.99 -7.46
C GLU A 62 9.02 -10.01 -8.97
N SER A 63 8.22 -10.97 -9.43
CA SER A 63 7.82 -11.03 -10.83
C SER A 63 6.80 -9.93 -11.17
N VAL A 64 6.68 -9.58 -12.45
CA VAL A 64 5.65 -8.64 -12.93
C VAL A 64 4.24 -9.08 -12.51
N ASP A 65 3.93 -10.38 -12.58
CA ASP A 65 2.62 -10.91 -12.20
C ASP A 65 2.34 -10.73 -10.69
N THR A 66 3.35 -10.98 -9.86
CA THR A 66 3.30 -10.73 -8.41
C THR A 66 2.98 -9.26 -8.13
N VAL A 67 3.75 -8.34 -8.73
CA VAL A 67 3.54 -6.89 -8.53
C VAL A 67 2.14 -6.48 -9.00
N MET A 68 1.67 -7.00 -10.14
CA MET A 68 0.32 -6.72 -10.65
C MET A 68 -0.77 -7.24 -9.73
N ARG A 69 -0.60 -8.43 -9.15
CA ARG A 69 -1.52 -8.99 -8.15
C ARG A 69 -1.56 -8.11 -6.91
N ASP A 70 -0.42 -7.70 -6.39
CA ASP A 70 -0.32 -6.88 -5.19
C ASP A 70 -0.98 -5.51 -5.39
N ILE A 71 -0.79 -4.88 -6.56
CA ILE A 71 -1.49 -3.64 -6.94
C ILE A 71 -3.01 -3.85 -6.95
N ARG A 72 -3.48 -4.97 -7.53
CA ARG A 72 -4.90 -5.29 -7.61
C ARG A 72 -5.50 -5.52 -6.22
N GLU A 73 -4.80 -6.25 -5.37
CA GLU A 73 -5.22 -6.54 -3.99
C GLU A 73 -5.25 -5.27 -3.16
N TYR A 74 -4.25 -4.41 -3.28
CA TYR A 74 -4.24 -3.10 -2.66
C TYR A 74 -5.48 -2.26 -3.02
N ARG A 75 -5.77 -2.09 -4.32
CA ARG A 75 -6.94 -1.33 -4.78
C ARG A 75 -8.26 -1.95 -4.30
N ALA A 76 -8.34 -3.28 -4.29
CA ALA A 76 -9.51 -4.00 -3.80
C ALA A 76 -9.70 -3.80 -2.28
N GLY A 77 -8.60 -3.78 -1.51
CA GLY A 77 -8.59 -3.49 -0.08
C GLY A 77 -9.16 -2.11 0.22
N ILE A 78 -8.66 -1.08 -0.46
CA ILE A 78 -9.19 0.30 -0.31
C ILE A 78 -10.71 0.35 -0.57
N LEU A 79 -11.16 -0.31 -1.63
CA LEU A 79 -12.58 -0.32 -1.98
C LEU A 79 -13.41 -1.08 -0.94
N ALA A 80 -12.93 -2.23 -0.46
CA ALA A 80 -13.60 -3.00 0.59
C ALA A 80 -13.72 -2.18 1.87
N THR A 81 -12.63 -1.56 2.32
CA THR A 81 -12.60 -0.68 3.48
C THR A 81 -13.55 0.50 3.32
N SER A 82 -13.58 1.14 2.14
CA SER A 82 -14.53 2.22 1.84
C SER A 82 -15.99 1.74 1.92
N TYR A 83 -16.30 0.54 1.44
CA TYR A 83 -17.64 -0.05 1.57
C TYR A 83 -18.02 -0.35 3.02
N GLU A 84 -17.09 -0.77 3.86
CA GLU A 84 -17.32 -0.96 5.30
C GLU A 84 -17.56 0.38 6.00
N MET A 85 -16.86 1.44 5.58
CA MET A 85 -17.06 2.81 6.09
C MET A 85 -18.47 3.33 5.75
N ASP A 86 -18.92 3.15 4.51
CA ASP A 86 -20.25 3.56 4.05
C ASP A 86 -21.38 2.83 4.82
N ARG A 87 -21.17 1.56 5.13
CA ARG A 87 -22.10 0.76 5.94
C ARG A 87 -22.07 1.08 7.44
N GLY A 88 -21.15 1.93 7.89
CA GLY A 88 -20.94 2.24 9.31
C GLY A 88 -20.32 1.09 10.10
N GLU A 89 -19.73 0.10 9.41
CA GLU A 89 -19.11 -1.09 9.99
C GLU A 89 -17.60 -0.89 10.19
N TYR A 90 -17.01 0.13 9.56
CA TYR A 90 -15.60 0.46 9.73
C TYR A 90 -15.31 0.95 11.15
N ARG A 91 -14.74 0.05 11.95
CA ARG A 91 -13.98 0.46 13.13
C ARG A 91 -12.65 1.00 12.63
N SER A 92 -12.48 2.32 12.66
CA SER A 92 -11.14 2.89 12.63
C SER A 92 -10.36 2.22 13.76
N HIS A 93 -9.33 1.45 13.44
CA HIS A 93 -8.29 1.11 14.39
C HIS A 93 -7.50 2.39 14.72
N ARG A 94 -8.18 3.40 15.28
CA ARG A 94 -7.52 4.35 16.17
C ARG A 94 -7.04 3.46 17.30
N ALA A 95 -5.72 3.29 17.36
CA ALA A 95 -4.98 2.62 18.41
C ALA A 95 -5.79 2.57 19.71
N GLU A 96 -5.97 1.37 20.25
CA GLU A 96 -6.43 1.19 21.63
C GLU A 96 -5.83 2.28 22.50
N ALA A 97 -6.69 2.97 23.24
CA ALA A 97 -6.36 4.17 24.00
C ALA A 97 -5.02 4.03 24.76
N LEU A 98 -3.96 4.56 24.17
CA LEU A 98 -2.80 4.99 24.94
C LEU A 98 -3.27 6.17 25.80
N PRO A 99 -2.89 6.24 27.09
CA PRO A 99 -3.29 7.35 27.95
C PRO A 99 -2.92 8.66 27.24
N VAL A 100 -3.92 9.52 27.04
CA VAL A 100 -3.83 10.77 26.30
C VAL A 100 -2.79 11.67 26.97
N GLY A 101 -1.56 11.57 26.50
CA GLY A 101 -0.51 12.55 26.68
C GLY A 101 -0.36 13.30 25.36
N ASP A 102 -0.87 14.53 25.33
CA ASP A 102 -0.51 15.63 24.41
C ASP A 102 -0.01 15.21 23.01
N SER A 103 -0.91 14.68 22.17
CA SER A 103 -0.60 14.53 20.73
C SER A 103 -0.65 15.90 20.08
N SER A 104 0.44 16.64 20.22
CA SER A 104 0.66 17.91 19.53
C SER A 104 0.98 17.63 18.07
N VAL A 105 0.01 17.86 17.20
CA VAL A 105 0.27 18.03 15.77
C VAL A 105 1.00 19.37 15.63
N VAL A 106 2.33 19.33 15.52
CA VAL A 106 3.11 20.53 15.25
C VAL A 106 2.88 20.97 13.79
N PRO A 107 2.47 22.22 13.53
CA PRO A 107 2.33 22.70 12.16
C PRO A 107 3.70 22.69 11.47
N PHE A 108 3.72 22.21 10.22
CA PHE A 108 4.91 22.24 9.38
C PHE A 108 5.39 23.70 9.23
N PRO A 109 6.68 24.00 9.50
CA PRO A 109 7.16 25.36 9.37
C PRO A 109 7.11 25.78 7.90
N VAL A 110 6.34 26.85 7.62
CA VAL A 110 6.30 27.48 6.30
C VAL A 110 7.67 28.10 6.05
N ARG A 111 8.35 27.65 4.98
CA ARG A 111 9.63 28.22 4.58
C ARG A 111 9.38 29.59 3.97
N GLU A 112 9.65 30.67 4.70
CA GLU A 112 9.70 32.02 4.13
C GLU A 112 10.89 32.08 3.16
N GLU A 113 10.58 32.15 1.86
CA GLU A 113 11.53 32.51 0.81
C GLU A 113 11.88 34.01 0.96
N ARG A 114 13.18 34.30 1.12
CA ARG A 114 13.74 35.65 1.23
C ARG A 114 14.08 36.22 -0.14
#